data_AF-A0AAW8FBC1-F1
#
_entry.id   AF-A0AAW8FBC1-F1
#
_cell.length_a   1.000
_cell.length_b   1.000
_cell.length_c   1.000
_cell.angle_alpha   90.00
_cell.angle_beta   90.00
_cell.angle_gamma   90.00
#
_symmetry.space_group_name_H-M   'P 1'
#
loop_
_entity.id
_entity.type
_entity.pdbx_description
1 polymer ?
#
loop_
_entity_poly.entity_id
_entity_poly.type
_entity_poly.pdbx_seq_one_letter_code
_entity_poly.pdbx_strand_id
1 'polypeptide(L)' 'MRPRLCTGRVAVVQLARDAGADDRGRALVGQARLIVQRKAAERMTAAMAKPFADADHLLLTGHYGEAVRKLTQAYRSA' A
#
# COMPACT_ATOMS: atom_id res chain seq x y z
N MET A 1 -26.96 -5.62 -37.84
CA MET A 1 -27.18 -5.95 -36.41
C MET A 1 -25.93 -5.55 -35.62
N ARG A 2 -26.12 -4.90 -34.48
CA ARG A 2 -25.22 -3.92 -33.83
C ARG A 2 -23.91 -4.49 -33.25
N PRO A 3 -22.79 -3.74 -33.28
CA PRO A 3 -21.52 -4.17 -32.71
C PRO A 3 -21.43 -3.97 -31.18
N ARG A 4 -21.14 -5.06 -30.45
CA ARG A 4 -20.15 -5.24 -29.35
C ARG A 4 -19.90 -4.15 -28.29
N LEU A 5 -20.90 -3.38 -27.85
CA LEU A 5 -20.74 -2.36 -26.79
C LEU A 5 -20.59 -2.90 -25.33
N CYS A 6 -20.56 -4.22 -25.11
CA CYS A 6 -20.55 -4.78 -23.75
C CYS A 6 -19.16 -4.83 -23.09
N THR A 7 -18.05 -4.83 -23.84
CA THR A 7 -16.70 -4.99 -23.26
C THR A 7 -16.13 -3.69 -22.69
N GLY A 8 -16.39 -2.56 -23.35
CA GLY A 8 -15.84 -1.25 -22.93
C GLY A 8 -16.29 -0.82 -21.54
N ARG A 9 -17.60 -0.91 -21.24
CA ARG A 9 -18.17 -0.52 -19.93
C ARG A 9 -17.66 -1.39 -18.77
N VAL A 10 -17.48 -2.69 -18.99
CA VAL A 10 -16.94 -3.60 -17.96
C VAL A 10 -15.48 -3.25 -17.67
N ALA A 11 -14.69 -2.94 -18.70
CA ALA A 11 -13.30 -2.48 -18.52
C ALA A 11 -13.22 -1.16 -17.73
N VAL A 12 -14.09 -0.17 -18.00
CA VAL A 12 -14.08 1.10 -17.25
C VAL A 12 -14.48 0.91 -15.78
N VAL A 13 -15.47 0.05 -15.51
CA VAL A 13 -15.89 -0.27 -14.12
C VAL A 13 -14.79 -1.00 -13.37
N GLN A 14 -14.09 -1.93 -14.03
CA GLN A 14 -12.99 -2.68 -13.43
C GLN A 14 -11.80 -1.77 -13.14
N LEU A 15 -11.40 -0.93 -14.11
CA LEU A 15 -10.35 0.07 -13.92
C LEU A 15 -10.68 1.05 -12.79
N ALA A 16 -11.93 1.52 -12.67
CA ALA A 16 -12.36 2.40 -11.59
C ALA A 16 -12.36 1.69 -10.21
N ARG A 17 -12.68 0.39 -10.17
CA ARG A 17 -12.59 -0.42 -8.94
C ARG A 17 -11.14 -0.65 -8.53
N ASP A 18 -10.29 -0.98 -9.48
CA ASP A 18 -8.86 -1.22 -9.25
C ASP A 18 -8.17 0.08 -8.80
N ALA A 19 -8.47 1.21 -9.46
CA ALA A 19 -8.02 2.54 -9.01
C ALA A 19 -8.53 2.89 -7.60
N GLY A 20 -9.79 2.56 -7.28
CA GLY A 20 -10.34 2.75 -5.94
C GLY A 20 -9.70 1.85 -4.88
N ALA A 21 -9.28 0.64 -5.25
CA ALA A 21 -8.53 -0.27 -4.39
C ALA A 21 -7.10 0.23 -4.17
N ASP A 22 -6.48 0.77 -5.23
CA ASP A 22 -5.17 1.41 -5.19
C ASP A 22 -5.14 2.61 -4.23
N ASP A 23 -6.12 3.51 -4.32
CA ASP A 23 -6.21 4.68 -3.45
C ASP A 23 -6.40 4.29 -1.99
N ARG A 24 -7.27 3.31 -1.71
CA ARG A 24 -7.46 2.76 -0.36
C ARG A 24 -6.20 2.09 0.16
N GLY A 25 -5.51 1.33 -0.68
CA GLY A 25 -4.25 0.68 -0.35
C GLY A 25 -3.17 1.70 0.01
N ARG A 26 -2.98 2.72 -0.82
CA ARG A 26 -2.06 3.84 -0.57
C ARG A 26 -2.40 4.58 0.72
N ALA A 27 -3.67 4.85 0.97
CA ALA A 27 -4.11 5.52 2.19
C ALA A 27 -3.78 4.71 3.45
N LEU A 28 -4.03 3.40 3.44
CA LEU A 28 -3.68 2.51 4.57
C LEU A 28 -2.18 2.44 4.83
N VAL A 29 -1.38 2.30 3.77
CA VAL A 29 0.09 2.31 3.89
C VAL A 29 0.58 3.66 4.43
N GLY A 30 0.01 4.77 3.97
CA GLY A 30 0.31 6.11 4.48
C GLY A 30 0.05 6.25 5.98
N GLN A 31 -1.10 5.78 6.46
CA GLN A 31 -1.42 5.78 7.90
C GLN A 31 -0.47 4.88 8.71
N ALA A 32 -0.19 3.67 8.22
CA ALA A 32 0.77 2.78 8.87
C ALA A 32 2.17 3.42 8.95
N ARG A 33 2.60 4.14 7.91
CA ARG A 33 3.89 4.85 7.89
C ARG A 33 3.95 5.94 8.95
N LEU A 34 2.87 6.67 9.20
CA LEU A 34 2.80 7.69 10.26
C LEU A 34 2.96 7.06 11.65
N ILE A 35 2.32 5.91 11.89
CA ILE A 35 2.44 5.16 13.15
C ILE A 35 3.88 4.72 13.39
N VAL A 36 4.53 4.13 12.38
CA VAL A 36 5.94 3.70 12.50
C VAL A 36 6.86 4.90 12.71
N GLN A 37 6.66 6.02 11.99
CA GLN A 37 7.44 7.23 12.19
C GLN A 37 7.32 7.79 13.61
N ARG A 38 6.11 7.77 14.19
CA ARG A 38 5.93 8.18 15.59
C ARG A 38 6.66 7.26 16.55
N LYS A 39 6.61 5.95 16.33
CA LYS A 39 7.39 4.97 17.12
C LYS A 39 8.90 5.19 16.98
N ALA A 40 9.35 5.49 15.77
CA ALA A 40 10.75 5.76 15.47
C ALA A 40 11.26 7.05 16.13
N ALA A 41 10.38 8.05 16.31
CA ALA A 41 10.70 9.25 17.08
C ALA A 41 10.89 8.96 18.58
N GLU A 42 10.22 7.95 19.13
CA GLU A 42 10.44 7.49 20.50
C GLU A 42 11.70 6.61 20.62
N ARG A 43 11.89 5.68 19.66
CA ARG A 43 12.98 4.71 19.69
C ARG A 43 13.30 4.21 18.28
N MET A 44 14.32 4.81 17.67
CA MET A 44 14.86 4.39 16.38
C MET A 44 15.83 3.21 16.58
N THR A 45 15.62 2.09 15.88
CA THR A 45 16.55 0.96 15.87
C THR A 45 16.91 0.57 14.43
N ALA A 46 18.14 0.06 14.23
CA ALA A 46 18.59 -0.41 12.92
C ALA A 46 17.72 -1.57 12.38
N ALA A 47 17.09 -2.35 13.27
CA ALA A 47 16.22 -3.47 12.91
C ALA A 47 14.96 -3.03 12.14
N MET A 48 14.53 -1.78 12.30
CA MET A 48 13.36 -1.24 11.60
C MET A 48 13.67 -0.73 10.19
N ALA A 49 14.93 -0.41 9.89
CA ALA A 49 15.32 0.26 8.65
C ALA A 49 15.01 -0.60 7.41
N LYS A 50 15.38 -1.88 7.44
CA LYS A 50 15.14 -2.82 6.33
C LYS A 50 13.64 -3.04 6.05
N PRO A 51 12.80 -3.42 7.03
CA PRO A 51 11.37 -3.57 6.76
C PRO A 51 10.68 -2.26 6.36
N PHE A 52 11.18 -1.10 6.81
CA PHE A 52 10.66 0.19 6.36
C PHE A 52 10.98 0.47 4.89
N ALA A 53 12.22 0.23 4.45
CA ALA A 53 12.62 0.36 3.05
C ALA A 53 11.89 -0.64 2.13
N ASP A 54 11.73 -1.90 2.58
CA ASP A 54 10.95 -2.90 1.85
C ASP A 54 9.49 -2.45 1.66
N ALA A 55 8.86 -1.87 2.69
CA ALA A 55 7.50 -1.36 2.62
C ALA A 55 7.35 -0.22 1.60
N ASP A 56 8.31 0.70 1.54
CA ASP A 56 8.32 1.79 0.57
C ASP A 56 8.44 1.27 -0.87
N HIS A 57 9.28 0.26 -1.09
CA HIS A 57 9.35 -0.39 -2.40
C HIS A 57 8.02 -1.04 -2.79
N LEU A 58 7.40 -1.80 -1.87
CA LEU A 58 6.12 -2.48 -2.10
C LEU A 58 4.96 -1.50 -2.35
N LEU A 59 4.99 -0.30 -1.74
CA LEU A 59 4.03 0.76 -2.02
C LEU A 59 4.14 1.24 -3.47
N LEU A 60 5.36 1.41 -3.99
CA LEU A 60 5.62 1.87 -5.35
C LEU A 60 5.24 0.83 -6.40
N THR A 61 5.24 -0.46 -6.05
CA THR A 61 4.86 -1.55 -6.96
C THR A 61 3.38 -1.97 -6.82
N GLY A 62 2.61 -1.30 -5.96
CA GLY A 62 1.18 -1.59 -5.76
C GLY A 62 0.87 -2.77 -4.83
N HIS A 63 1.87 -3.31 -4.13
CA HIS A 63 1.71 -4.42 -3.17
C HIS A 63 1.34 -3.91 -1.77
N TYR A 64 0.22 -3.19 -1.65
CA TYR A 64 -0.15 -2.47 -0.43
C TYR A 64 -0.30 -3.38 0.80
N GLY A 65 -0.88 -4.58 0.64
CA GLY A 65 -1.05 -5.52 1.75
C GLY A 65 0.28 -6.02 2.33
N GLU A 66 1.26 -6.26 1.46
CA GLU A 66 2.61 -6.63 1.87
C GLU A 66 3.36 -5.45 2.49
N ALA A 67 3.17 -4.24 1.94
CA ALA A 67 3.72 -3.02 2.51
C ALA A 67 3.25 -2.79 3.96
N VAL A 68 1.95 -2.95 4.24
CA VAL A 68 1.40 -2.86 5.61
C VAL A 68 2.01 -3.93 6.53
N ARG A 69 2.19 -5.16 6.04
CA ARG A 69 2.84 -6.22 6.84
C ARG A 69 4.29 -5.88 7.19
N LYS A 70 5.04 -5.31 6.25
CA LYS A 70 6.43 -4.86 6.47
C LYS A 70 6.49 -3.69 7.46
N LEU A 71 5.60 -2.71 7.37
CA LEU A 71 5.48 -1.63 8.36
C LEU A 71 5.12 -2.17 9.76
N THR A 72 4.26 -3.18 9.83
CA THR A 72 3.92 -3.85 11.09
C THR A 72 5.12 -4.58 11.69
N GLN A 73 5.94 -5.22 10.85
CA GLN A 73 7.18 -5.86 11.29
C GLN A 73 8.16 -4.81 11.81
N ALA A 74 8.34 -3.70 11.09
CA ALA A 74 9.15 -2.58 11.54
C ALA A 74 8.68 -2.13 12.92
N TYR A 75 7.40 -1.77 13.09
CA TYR A 75 6.83 -1.32 14.37
C TYR A 75 7.15 -2.24 15.56
N ARG A 76 7.10 -3.56 15.35
CA ARG A 76 7.38 -4.56 16.40
C ARG A 76 8.86 -4.71 16.74
N SER A 77 9.77 -4.18 15.93
CA SER A 77 11.22 -4.26 16.11
C SER A 77 11.86 -3.00 16.73
N ALA A 78 11.06 -2.00 17.14
CA ALA A 78 11.51 -0.86 17.96
C ALA A 78 11.59 -1.24 19.44
#